data_AF-A0A7C4QFP8-F1
#
_entry.id   AF-A0A7C4QFP8-F1
#
_cell.length_a   1.000
_cell.length_b   1.000
_cell.length_c   1.000
_cell.angle_alpha   90.00
_cell.angle_beta   90.00
_cell.angle_gamma   90.00
#
_symmetry.space_group_name_H-M   'P 1'
#
loop_
_entity.id
_entity.type
_entity.pdbx_description
1 polymer ?
#
loop_
_entity_poly.entity_id
_entity_poly.type
_entity_poly.pdbx_seq_one_letter_code
_entity_poly.pdbx_strand_id
1 'polypeptide(L)'
;MPTLLTIEYKSQFDPDASASRNDCGPACLAMLLNAFGLPTTTDAVFRRTGAPPDGYISMAQLVRVADSYGVPLEFRKGWQLGQLRAMLDLGRPLIALVHYGVFSRLQPGASTQSAFAGPHFVLAVGYDDEHVIVHDPLWSGPRRNEGAYKKWPNAVWLQAWGSAHLDCDAAGNCNPDNAALISVRALDPQARTVIGAEVLRRVRAKAAFEGRPQPDLAQPRALSDAVIALGTWGQRAVPHLVRPTDTLWRLAKAYYGDGDKMPAILYFNGLTESDVIRDGQVLWIPEPTRPGLVPPERAPHGATSVRPPGP
;
A
#
# COMPACT_ATOMS: atom_id res chain seq x y z
N MET A 1 2.91 10.76 -12.49
CA MET A 1 3.42 9.57 -11.77
C MET A 1 2.41 9.24 -10.70
N PRO A 2 2.15 7.98 -10.43
CA PRO A 2 1.24 7.61 -9.36
C PRO A 2 1.81 7.94 -7.99
N THR A 3 0.92 8.17 -7.03
CA THR A 3 1.29 8.51 -5.67
C THR A 3 0.50 7.67 -4.68
N LEU A 4 1.17 7.17 -3.64
CA LEU A 4 0.55 6.45 -2.54
C LEU A 4 1.17 6.88 -1.22
N LEU A 5 0.33 7.31 -0.28
CA LEU A 5 0.69 7.70 1.07
C LEU A 5 0.40 6.54 2.01
N THR A 6 1.38 6.16 2.84
CA THR A 6 1.22 5.04 3.77
C THR A 6 0.64 5.55 5.07
N ILE A 7 -0.68 5.41 5.18
CA ILE A 7 -1.46 5.79 6.36
C ILE A 7 -2.08 4.52 6.92
N GLU A 8 -2.00 4.34 8.24
CA GLU A 8 -2.62 3.21 8.92
C GLU A 8 -4.15 3.29 8.77
N TYR A 9 -4.77 2.16 8.42
CA TYR A 9 -6.20 2.07 8.21
C TYR A 9 -6.96 1.88 9.54
N LYS A 10 -7.99 2.71 9.73
CA LYS A 10 -9.00 2.55 10.80
C LYS A 10 -10.39 2.41 10.22
N SER A 11 -11.17 1.54 10.85
CA SER A 11 -12.60 1.39 10.60
C SER A 11 -13.39 2.22 11.60
N GLN A 12 -14.57 2.72 11.20
CA GLN A 12 -15.54 3.30 12.14
C GLN A 12 -16.24 2.24 13.01
N PHE A 13 -15.89 0.97 12.85
CA PHE A 13 -16.38 -0.16 13.64
C PHE A 13 -15.26 -0.81 14.47
N ASP A 14 -14.09 -0.17 14.55
CA ASP A 14 -13.02 -0.63 15.42
C ASP A 14 -13.44 -0.54 16.89
N PRO A 15 -12.80 -1.30 17.80
CA PRO A 15 -13.11 -1.26 19.23
C PRO A 15 -13.00 0.14 19.87
N ASP A 16 -12.27 1.06 19.23
CA ASP A 16 -12.08 2.45 19.65
C ASP A 16 -12.97 3.47 18.91
N ALA A 17 -14.02 2.98 18.23
CA ALA A 17 -15.04 3.69 17.48
C ALA A 17 -16.46 3.24 17.93
N SER A 18 -16.73 3.34 19.23
CA SER A 18 -17.96 2.87 19.87
C SER A 18 -18.95 3.98 20.23
N ALA A 19 -18.52 5.25 20.15
CA ALA A 19 -19.28 6.39 20.63
C ALA A 19 -20.43 6.79 19.69
N SER A 20 -20.35 6.48 18.39
CA SER A 20 -21.41 6.79 17.44
C SER A 20 -21.34 5.92 16.18
N ARG A 21 -22.49 5.74 15.51
CA ARG A 21 -22.57 5.02 14.22
C ARG A 21 -22.20 5.91 13.02
N ASN A 22 -22.15 7.22 13.21
CA ASN A 22 -21.90 8.22 12.16
C ASN A 22 -20.45 8.75 12.18
N ASP A 23 -19.52 7.85 12.49
CA ASP A 23 -18.12 8.18 12.79
C ASP A 23 -17.18 8.08 11.58
N CYS A 24 -17.70 8.05 10.34
CA CYS A 24 -16.85 8.01 9.14
C CYS A 24 -15.87 9.19 9.08
N GLY A 25 -16.35 10.42 9.34
CA GLY A 25 -15.52 11.63 9.42
C GLY A 25 -14.49 11.56 10.54
N PRO A 26 -14.90 11.31 11.80
CA PRO A 26 -13.99 11.07 12.92
C PRO A 26 -12.93 9.99 12.67
N ALA A 27 -13.29 8.87 12.04
CA ALA A 27 -12.37 7.80 11.70
C ALA A 27 -11.33 8.24 10.67
N CYS A 28 -11.76 8.95 9.61
CA CYS A 28 -10.86 9.56 8.63
C CYS A 28 -9.89 10.57 9.27
N LEU A 29 -10.39 11.40 10.18
CA LEU A 29 -9.55 12.36 10.89
C LEU A 29 -8.60 11.67 11.88
N ALA A 30 -9.02 10.60 12.56
CA ALA A 30 -8.15 9.80 13.42
C ALA A 30 -7.00 9.16 12.63
N MET A 31 -7.28 8.58 11.44
CA MET A 31 -6.23 8.07 10.54
C MET A 31 -5.23 9.18 10.17
N LEU A 32 -5.73 10.36 9.83
CA LEU A 32 -4.90 11.50 9.47
C LEU A 32 -4.02 12.00 10.63
N LEU A 33 -4.59 12.13 11.82
CA LEU A 33 -3.88 12.58 13.02
C LEU A 33 -2.79 11.56 13.44
N ASN A 34 -3.11 10.27 13.40
CA ASN A 34 -2.15 9.21 13.68
C ASN A 34 -0.97 9.23 12.69
N ALA A 35 -1.24 9.50 11.40
CA ALA A 35 -0.19 9.66 10.39
C ALA A 35 0.74 10.86 10.66
N PHE A 36 0.29 11.88 11.40
CA PHE A 36 1.11 12.98 11.87
C PHE A 36 1.81 12.71 13.21
N GLY A 37 1.78 11.46 13.71
CA GLY A 37 2.39 11.10 14.99
C GLY A 37 1.60 11.62 16.19
N LEU A 38 0.29 11.82 16.04
CA LEU A 38 -0.63 12.21 17.11
C LEU A 38 -1.60 11.06 17.41
N PRO A 39 -1.22 10.09 18.28
CA PRO A 39 -2.05 8.94 18.57
C PRO A 39 -3.42 9.36 19.12
N THR A 40 -4.48 9.00 18.40
CA THR A 40 -5.85 9.30 18.78
C THR A 40 -6.79 8.17 18.33
N THR A 41 -7.86 7.99 19.09
CA THR A 41 -8.95 7.08 18.74
C THR A 41 -10.03 7.79 17.96
N THR A 42 -10.86 7.03 17.25
CA THR A 42 -12.07 7.55 16.59
C THR A 42 -13.01 8.18 17.62
N ASP A 43 -13.22 7.52 18.76
CA ASP A 43 -14.04 8.04 19.86
C ASP A 43 -13.53 9.36 20.45
N ALA A 44 -12.20 9.53 20.55
CA ALA A 44 -11.61 10.78 21.03
C ALA A 44 -11.88 11.93 20.06
N VAL A 45 -11.80 11.66 18.76
CA VAL A 45 -12.14 12.64 17.72
C VAL A 45 -13.64 12.94 17.75
N PHE A 46 -14.50 11.92 17.78
CA PHE A 46 -15.96 12.09 17.81
C PHE A 46 -16.40 12.94 19.00
N ARG A 47 -15.95 12.63 20.22
CA ARG A 47 -16.31 13.40 21.43
C ARG A 47 -15.93 14.89 21.31
N ARG A 48 -14.81 15.20 20.67
CA ARG A 48 -14.36 16.59 20.45
C ARG A 48 -15.22 17.35 19.44
N THR A 49 -15.98 16.66 18.59
CA THR A 49 -16.92 17.33 17.66
C THR A 49 -18.08 18.02 18.39
N GLY A 50 -18.38 17.60 19.62
CA GLY A 50 -19.55 18.01 20.39
C GLY A 50 -20.89 17.54 19.81
N ALA A 51 -20.89 16.64 18.82
CA ALA A 51 -22.11 16.07 18.28
C ALA A 51 -22.81 15.17 19.30
N PRO A 52 -24.15 15.12 19.29
CA PRO A 52 -24.87 14.11 20.07
C PRO A 52 -24.54 12.70 19.55
N PRO A 53 -24.72 11.65 20.37
CA PRO A 53 -24.65 10.27 19.89
C PRO A 53 -25.50 10.08 18.64
N ASP A 54 -24.93 9.41 17.63
CA ASP A 54 -25.53 9.18 16.31
C ASP A 54 -25.88 10.44 15.50
N GLY A 55 -25.40 11.63 15.91
CA GLY A 55 -25.48 12.84 15.10
C GLY A 55 -24.54 12.80 13.89
N TYR A 56 -24.96 13.36 12.75
CA TYR A 56 -24.05 13.56 11.61
C TYR A 56 -22.95 14.55 11.96
N ILE A 57 -21.74 14.27 11.47
CA ILE A 57 -20.58 15.14 11.66
C ILE A 57 -20.38 16.00 10.41
N SER A 58 -20.39 17.33 10.61
CA SER A 58 -20.12 18.30 9.56
C SER A 58 -18.62 18.47 9.30
N MET A 59 -18.27 18.88 8.08
CA MET A 59 -16.91 19.30 7.75
C MET A 59 -16.39 20.41 8.66
N ALA A 60 -17.25 21.36 9.04
CA ALA A 60 -16.89 22.44 9.95
C ALA A 60 -16.49 21.92 11.34
N GLN A 61 -17.16 20.87 11.84
CA GLN A 61 -16.76 20.21 13.07
C GLN A 61 -15.39 19.54 12.91
N LEU A 62 -15.16 18.81 11.82
CA LEU A 62 -13.85 18.17 11.57
C LEU A 62 -12.72 19.19 11.48
N VAL A 63 -12.93 20.34 10.82
CA VAL A 63 -11.94 21.44 10.77
C VAL A 63 -11.61 21.95 12.18
N ARG A 64 -12.63 22.23 13.02
CA ARG A 64 -12.40 22.68 14.40
C ARG A 64 -11.68 21.63 15.25
N VAL A 65 -12.04 20.35 15.10
CA VAL A 65 -11.38 19.28 15.85
C VAL A 65 -9.93 19.15 15.42
N ALA A 66 -9.64 19.13 14.12
CA ALA A 66 -8.28 19.02 13.60
C ALA A 66 -7.39 20.20 14.05
N ASP A 67 -7.93 21.42 14.07
CA ASP A 67 -7.26 22.61 14.61
C ASP A 67 -6.92 22.45 16.10
N SER A 68 -7.81 21.84 16.90
CA SER A 68 -7.55 21.54 18.32
C SER A 68 -6.38 20.55 18.55
N TYR A 69 -6.00 19.78 17.53
CA TYR A 69 -4.82 18.91 17.54
C TYR A 69 -3.60 19.57 16.87
N GLY A 70 -3.70 20.83 16.45
CA GLY A 70 -2.66 21.55 15.75
C GLY A 70 -2.50 21.15 14.27
N VAL A 71 -3.46 20.42 13.69
CA VAL A 71 -3.45 19.99 12.28
C VAL A 71 -4.56 20.74 11.55
N PRO A 72 -4.38 22.04 11.22
CA PRO A 72 -5.43 22.81 10.56
C PRO A 72 -5.75 22.20 9.19
N LEU A 73 -7.05 22.13 8.91
CA LEU A 73 -7.59 21.65 7.64
C LEU A 73 -8.21 22.80 6.86
N GLU A 74 -7.97 22.82 5.56
CA GLU A 74 -8.64 23.72 4.63
C GLU A 74 -9.82 23.03 3.98
N PHE A 75 -11.00 23.63 4.09
CA PHE A 75 -12.17 23.22 3.33
C PHE A 75 -12.07 23.74 1.89
N ARG A 76 -12.34 22.87 0.93
CA ARG A 76 -12.45 23.17 -0.50
C ARG A 76 -13.66 22.45 -1.10
N LYS A 77 -14.19 23.00 -2.18
CA LYS A 77 -15.29 22.44 -2.99
C LYS A 77 -15.10 22.77 -4.47
N GLY A 78 -15.77 22.03 -5.35
CA GLY A 78 -15.66 22.22 -6.81
C GLY A 78 -14.28 21.88 -7.36
N TRP A 79 -13.51 21.04 -6.67
CA TRP A 79 -12.21 20.60 -7.13
C TRP A 79 -12.33 19.54 -8.23
N GLN A 80 -11.33 19.54 -9.11
CA GLN A 80 -11.13 18.53 -10.14
C GLN A 80 -10.11 17.50 -9.69
N LEU A 81 -10.08 16.37 -10.41
CA LEU A 81 -9.14 15.28 -10.16
C LEU A 81 -7.68 15.76 -10.16
N GLY A 82 -7.33 16.74 -10.99
CA GLY A 82 -5.98 17.33 -11.03
C GLY A 82 -5.56 17.98 -9.72
N GLN A 83 -6.46 18.74 -9.06
CA GLN A 83 -6.15 19.34 -7.75
C GLN A 83 -5.99 18.27 -6.66
N LEU A 84 -6.86 17.25 -6.65
CA LEU A 84 -6.74 16.12 -5.73
C LEU A 84 -5.37 15.43 -5.87
N ARG A 85 -4.97 15.12 -7.10
CA ARG A 85 -3.68 14.48 -7.40
C ARG A 85 -2.49 15.33 -6.97
N ALA A 86 -2.53 16.63 -7.26
CA ALA A 86 -1.49 17.57 -6.85
C ALA A 86 -1.31 17.61 -5.33
N MET A 87 -2.40 17.56 -4.54
CA MET A 87 -2.27 17.50 -3.08
C MET A 87 -1.63 16.21 -2.59
N LEU A 88 -2.00 15.08 -3.19
CA LEU A 88 -1.40 13.79 -2.85
C LEU A 88 0.09 13.77 -3.20
N ASP A 89 0.50 14.30 -4.35
CA ASP A 89 1.91 14.46 -4.73
C ASP A 89 2.69 15.32 -3.73
N LEU A 90 2.04 16.34 -3.19
CA LEU A 90 2.57 17.18 -2.11
C LEU A 90 2.54 16.50 -0.73
N GLY A 91 2.18 15.21 -0.64
CA GLY A 91 2.11 14.44 0.60
C GLY A 91 1.00 14.90 1.54
N ARG A 92 -0.06 15.50 1.00
CA ARG A 92 -1.18 16.05 1.76
C ARG A 92 -2.41 15.18 1.50
N PRO A 93 -2.64 14.13 2.30
CA PRO A 93 -3.87 13.35 2.21
C PRO A 93 -5.08 14.25 2.49
N LEU A 94 -6.24 13.86 1.97
CA LEU A 94 -7.46 14.65 2.10
C LEU A 94 -8.66 13.78 2.45
N ILE A 95 -9.53 14.32 3.29
CA ILE A 95 -10.81 13.70 3.65
C ILE A 95 -11.83 14.20 2.64
N ALA A 96 -12.33 13.32 1.79
CA ALA A 96 -13.33 13.64 0.77
C ALA A 96 -14.72 13.22 1.24
N LEU A 97 -15.74 13.99 0.86
CA LEU A 97 -17.14 13.64 1.05
C LEU A 97 -17.72 13.15 -0.27
N VAL A 98 -18.26 11.94 -0.28
CA VAL A 98 -18.82 11.30 -1.48
C VAL A 98 -20.27 10.92 -1.27
N HIS A 99 -21.05 10.89 -2.35
CA HIS A 99 -22.31 10.18 -2.40
C HIS A 99 -22.04 8.68 -2.50
N TYR A 100 -22.10 7.97 -1.37
CA TYR A 100 -21.65 6.58 -1.25
C TYR A 100 -22.50 5.62 -2.08
N GLY A 101 -23.72 6.01 -2.42
CA GLY A 101 -24.61 5.25 -3.28
C GLY A 101 -24.09 4.98 -4.69
N VAL A 102 -23.09 5.73 -5.17
CA VAL A 102 -22.40 5.39 -6.43
C VAL A 102 -21.51 4.16 -6.24
N PHE A 103 -20.81 4.07 -5.11
CA PHE A 103 -19.93 2.96 -4.78
C PHE A 103 -20.73 1.70 -4.47
N SER A 104 -21.70 1.79 -3.55
CA SER A 104 -22.40 0.61 -3.04
C SER A 104 -23.31 -0.08 -4.06
N ARG A 105 -23.77 0.66 -5.08
CA ARG A 105 -24.62 0.13 -6.15
C ARG A 105 -23.83 -0.45 -7.32
N LEU A 106 -22.53 -0.21 -7.42
CA LEU A 106 -21.71 -0.67 -8.55
C LEU A 106 -21.67 -2.20 -8.63
N GLN A 107 -21.33 -2.85 -7.51
CA GLN A 107 -21.42 -4.30 -7.32
C GLN A 107 -21.81 -4.56 -5.86
N PRO A 108 -23.12 -4.60 -5.54
CA PRO A 108 -23.58 -4.68 -4.15
C PRO A 108 -22.96 -5.85 -3.38
N GLY A 109 -22.42 -5.56 -2.20
CA GLY A 109 -21.75 -6.55 -1.34
C GLY A 109 -20.30 -6.90 -1.75
N ALA A 110 -19.89 -6.62 -2.99
CA ALA A 110 -18.51 -6.83 -3.45
C ALA A 110 -17.70 -5.52 -3.46
N SER A 111 -18.23 -4.48 -4.11
CA SER A 111 -17.62 -3.15 -4.21
C SER A 111 -17.55 -2.44 -2.85
N THR A 112 -18.58 -2.59 -2.03
CA THR A 112 -18.67 -2.14 -0.63
C THR A 112 -19.28 -3.26 0.23
N GLN A 113 -19.00 -3.28 1.54
CA GLN A 113 -19.69 -4.18 2.48
C GLN A 113 -21.11 -3.68 2.81
N SER A 114 -21.26 -2.37 2.99
CA SER A 114 -22.54 -1.73 3.32
C SER A 114 -23.31 -1.33 2.06
N ALA A 115 -24.64 -1.51 2.10
CA ALA A 115 -25.58 -1.00 1.10
C ALA A 115 -25.99 0.46 1.36
N PHE A 116 -25.37 1.14 2.33
CA PHE A 116 -25.58 2.56 2.58
C PHE A 116 -25.42 3.36 1.28
N ALA A 117 -26.20 4.42 1.14
CA ALA A 117 -26.26 5.17 -0.11
C ALA A 117 -26.22 6.68 0.08
N GLY A 118 -26.08 7.15 1.33
CA GLY A 118 -26.04 8.57 1.65
C GLY A 118 -24.62 9.15 1.63
N PRO A 119 -24.42 10.29 2.31
CA PRO A 119 -23.14 10.98 2.34
C PRO A 119 -22.13 10.22 3.21
N HIS A 120 -20.91 10.05 2.71
CA HIS A 120 -19.87 9.30 3.42
C HIS A 120 -18.51 9.96 3.28
N PHE A 121 -17.73 9.97 4.36
CA PHE A 121 -16.35 10.44 4.34
C PHE A 121 -15.40 9.28 4.06
N VAL A 122 -14.44 9.54 3.17
CA VAL A 122 -13.31 8.64 2.89
C VAL A 122 -12.01 9.43 2.92
N LEU A 123 -10.90 8.78 3.24
CA LEU A 123 -9.58 9.40 3.22
C LEU A 123 -8.88 9.04 1.90
N ALA A 124 -8.69 10.01 1.01
CA ALA A 124 -7.88 9.81 -0.18
C ALA A 124 -6.40 9.76 0.20
N VAL A 125 -5.76 8.66 -0.16
CA VAL A 125 -4.37 8.34 0.21
C VAL A 125 -3.48 8.11 -1.00
N GLY A 126 -4.04 8.05 -2.21
CA GLY A 126 -3.24 7.87 -3.41
C GLY A 126 -4.06 7.92 -4.69
N TYR A 127 -3.36 7.74 -5.80
CA TYR A 127 -3.94 7.60 -7.12
C TYR A 127 -2.98 6.84 -8.04
N ASP A 128 -3.56 6.23 -9.07
CA ASP A 128 -2.84 5.82 -10.27
C ASP A 128 -3.48 6.47 -11.52
N ASP A 129 -3.03 6.08 -12.71
CA ASP A 129 -3.53 6.67 -13.95
C ASP A 129 -5.04 6.48 -14.11
N GLU A 130 -5.57 5.36 -13.62
CA GLU A 130 -6.95 4.91 -13.81
C GLU A 130 -7.83 5.06 -12.56
N HIS A 131 -7.24 5.21 -11.36
CA HIS A 131 -7.97 5.15 -10.09
C HIS A 131 -7.58 6.23 -9.08
N VAL A 132 -8.53 6.55 -8.20
CA VAL A 132 -8.26 7.16 -6.89
C VAL A 132 -8.25 6.06 -5.83
N ILE A 133 -7.27 6.13 -4.91
CA ILE A 133 -7.05 5.15 -3.85
C ILE A 133 -7.45 5.78 -2.51
N VAL A 134 -8.34 5.11 -1.78
CA VAL A 134 -8.90 5.62 -0.52
C VAL A 134 -8.88 4.59 0.60
N HIS A 135 -8.83 5.09 1.83
CA HIS A 135 -9.29 4.36 3.00
C HIS A 135 -10.76 4.66 3.26
N ASP A 136 -11.58 3.62 3.21
CA ASP A 136 -13.01 3.65 3.45
C ASP A 136 -13.32 3.08 4.84
N PRO A 137 -13.78 3.91 5.81
CA PRO A 137 -13.98 3.46 7.17
C PRO A 137 -15.22 2.56 7.36
N LEU A 138 -16.08 2.37 6.34
CA LEU A 138 -17.36 1.64 6.46
C LEU A 138 -17.23 0.12 6.25
N TRP A 139 -16.17 -0.48 6.79
CA TRP A 139 -15.88 -1.91 6.68
C TRP A 139 -15.63 -2.53 8.06
N SER A 140 -16.24 -3.67 8.35
CA SER A 140 -16.23 -4.29 9.68
C SER A 140 -16.04 -5.81 9.63
N GLY A 141 -15.79 -6.38 10.81
CA GLY A 141 -15.71 -7.83 11.01
C GLY A 141 -14.60 -8.48 10.17
N PRO A 142 -14.83 -9.68 9.61
CA PRO A 142 -13.81 -10.38 8.82
C PRO A 142 -13.34 -9.62 7.57
N ARG A 143 -14.17 -8.70 7.05
CA ARG A 143 -13.88 -7.90 5.85
C ARG A 143 -13.36 -6.50 6.17
N ARG A 144 -13.10 -6.18 7.45
CA ARG A 144 -12.60 -4.87 7.92
C ARG A 144 -11.47 -4.32 7.05
N ASN A 145 -10.46 -5.14 6.77
CA ASN A 145 -9.27 -4.69 6.04
C ASN A 145 -9.50 -4.46 4.53
N GLU A 146 -10.64 -4.87 3.97
CA GLU A 146 -10.96 -4.54 2.57
C GLU A 146 -11.23 -3.04 2.39
N GLY A 147 -11.58 -2.30 3.44
CA GLY A 147 -11.72 -0.84 3.39
C GLY A 147 -10.40 -0.09 3.21
N ALA A 148 -9.26 -0.75 3.43
CA ALA A 148 -7.95 -0.16 3.22
C ALA A 148 -7.58 -0.13 1.73
N TYR A 149 -7.07 1.00 1.24
CA TYR A 149 -6.54 1.16 -0.12
C TYR A 149 -7.53 0.74 -1.23
N LYS A 150 -8.83 0.98 -1.03
CA LYS A 150 -9.88 0.80 -2.04
C LYS A 150 -9.56 1.63 -3.27
N LYS A 151 -9.60 0.99 -4.44
CA LYS A 151 -9.37 1.63 -5.73
C LYS A 151 -10.69 1.89 -6.42
N TRP A 152 -10.99 3.15 -6.69
CA TRP A 152 -12.16 3.57 -7.44
C TRP A 152 -11.71 4.07 -8.82
N PRO A 153 -12.23 3.50 -9.92
CA PRO A 153 -11.96 4.02 -11.25
C PRO A 153 -12.27 5.51 -11.31
N ASN A 154 -11.45 6.32 -11.98
CA ASN A 154 -11.57 7.78 -11.99
C ASN A 154 -12.98 8.25 -12.34
N ALA A 155 -13.64 7.58 -13.28
CA ALA A 155 -15.03 7.88 -13.66
C ALA A 155 -16.02 7.65 -12.50
N VAL A 156 -15.88 6.52 -11.79
CA VAL A 156 -16.72 6.19 -10.63
C VAL A 156 -16.44 7.13 -9.47
N TRP A 157 -15.17 7.45 -9.22
CA TRP A 157 -14.76 8.44 -8.22
C TRP A 157 -15.37 9.81 -8.50
N LEU A 158 -15.22 10.31 -9.72
CA LEU A 158 -15.74 11.63 -10.11
C LEU A 158 -17.26 11.69 -10.00
N GLN A 159 -17.96 10.60 -10.34
CA GLN A 159 -19.40 10.52 -10.13
C GLN A 159 -19.75 10.57 -8.64
N ALA A 160 -19.13 9.76 -7.79
CA ALA A 160 -19.42 9.74 -6.35
C ALA A 160 -19.08 11.07 -5.66
N TRP A 161 -17.91 11.63 -5.96
CA TRP A 161 -17.43 12.87 -5.37
C TRP A 161 -18.15 14.11 -5.90
N GLY A 162 -18.57 14.08 -7.16
CA GLY A 162 -19.30 15.16 -7.84
C GLY A 162 -20.83 15.07 -7.73
N SER A 163 -21.37 14.18 -6.90
CA SER A 163 -22.83 14.05 -6.70
C SER A 163 -23.24 14.10 -5.22
N ALA A 164 -22.38 14.65 -4.36
CA ALA A 164 -22.70 14.83 -2.94
C ALA A 164 -23.91 15.75 -2.73
N HIS A 165 -24.21 16.65 -3.68
CA HIS A 165 -25.43 17.48 -3.64
C HIS A 165 -26.74 16.68 -3.64
N LEU A 166 -26.72 15.38 -3.96
CA LEU A 166 -27.89 14.52 -3.84
C LEU A 166 -28.24 14.20 -2.37
N ASP A 167 -27.29 14.39 -1.46
CA ASP A 167 -27.44 14.14 -0.04
C ASP A 167 -27.76 15.46 0.69
N CYS A 168 -29.06 15.69 0.95
CA CYS A 168 -29.56 16.89 1.61
C CYS A 168 -30.21 16.56 2.97
N ASP A 169 -30.19 17.53 3.88
CA ASP A 169 -30.97 17.44 5.11
C ASP A 169 -32.48 17.68 4.84
N ALA A 170 -33.31 17.52 5.89
CA ALA A 170 -34.75 17.72 5.79
C ALA A 170 -35.17 19.16 5.44
N ALA A 171 -34.26 20.13 5.61
CA ALA A 171 -34.47 21.53 5.24
C ALA A 171 -34.02 21.84 3.81
N GLY A 172 -33.50 20.85 3.07
CA GLY A 172 -33.01 21.01 1.71
C GLY A 172 -31.60 21.59 1.61
N ASN A 173 -30.83 21.63 2.72
CA ASN A 173 -29.42 22.00 2.66
C ASN A 173 -28.62 20.80 2.17
N CYS A 174 -28.11 20.90 0.95
CA CYS A 174 -27.39 19.83 0.29
C CYS A 174 -25.88 19.93 0.47
N ASN A 175 -25.21 18.78 0.48
CA ASN A 175 -23.76 18.75 0.56
C ASN A 175 -23.10 19.34 -0.70
N PRO A 176 -21.93 19.99 -0.58
CA PRO A 176 -21.23 20.54 -1.74
C PRO A 176 -20.53 19.43 -2.54
N ASP A 177 -20.58 19.54 -3.87
CA ASP A 177 -19.83 18.65 -4.75
C ASP A 177 -18.32 18.89 -4.68
N ASN A 178 -17.59 17.80 -4.93
CA ASN A 178 -16.15 17.76 -4.97
C ASN A 178 -15.51 18.38 -3.72
N ALA A 179 -16.14 18.11 -2.58
CA ALA A 179 -15.76 18.69 -1.31
C ALA A 179 -14.66 17.87 -0.63
N ALA A 180 -13.68 18.56 -0.07
CA ALA A 180 -12.56 17.95 0.63
C ALA A 180 -12.07 18.81 1.79
N LEU A 181 -11.55 18.15 2.81
CA LEU A 181 -10.73 18.73 3.86
C LEU A 181 -9.29 18.35 3.61
N ILE A 182 -8.45 19.36 3.39
CA ILE A 182 -7.05 19.18 3.01
C ILE A 182 -6.17 19.55 4.19
N SER A 183 -5.22 18.70 4.51
CA SER A 183 -4.22 19.04 5.52
C SER A 183 -3.31 20.17 5.04
N VAL A 184 -3.19 21.23 5.86
CA VAL A 184 -2.17 22.28 5.66
C VAL A 184 -0.77 21.73 5.95
N ARG A 185 -0.66 20.68 6.77
CA ARG A 185 0.57 19.92 6.97
C ARG A 185 0.73 18.89 5.87
N ALA A 186 1.94 18.76 5.33
CA ALA A 186 2.32 17.58 4.55
C ALA A 186 2.81 16.50 5.51
N LEU A 187 2.52 15.23 5.19
CA LEU A 187 3.17 14.11 5.86
C LEU A 187 4.69 14.22 5.67
N ASP A 188 5.42 13.75 6.67
CA ASP A 188 6.88 13.60 6.61
C ASP A 188 7.24 12.94 5.27
N PRO A 189 8.20 13.46 4.50
CA PRO A 189 8.71 12.78 3.31
C PRO A 189 9.07 11.29 3.54
N GLN A 190 9.41 10.88 4.77
CA GLN A 190 9.61 9.47 5.16
C GLN A 190 8.31 8.67 5.32
N ALA A 191 7.18 9.33 5.60
CA ALA A 191 5.83 8.74 5.61
C ALA A 191 5.19 8.70 4.20
N ARG A 192 5.82 9.35 3.22
CA ARG A 192 5.61 9.06 1.80
C ARG A 192 6.50 7.87 1.47
N THR A 193 5.91 6.74 1.12
CA THR A 193 6.73 5.56 0.84
C THR A 193 7.43 5.76 -0.50
N VAL A 194 8.68 6.23 -0.45
CA VAL A 194 9.73 5.73 -1.32
C VAL A 194 9.89 4.26 -0.93
N ILE A 195 9.39 3.33 -1.74
CA ILE A 195 9.60 1.91 -1.46
C ILE A 195 11.11 1.67 -1.49
N GLY A 196 11.69 1.41 -0.31
CA GLY A 196 13.14 1.26 -0.18
C GLY A 196 13.67 0.20 -1.14
N ALA A 197 14.86 0.43 -1.71
CA ALA A 197 15.46 -0.48 -2.68
C ALA A 197 15.51 -1.94 -2.17
N GLU A 198 15.66 -2.14 -0.87
CA GLU A 198 15.57 -3.45 -0.22
C GLU A 198 14.21 -4.14 -0.41
N VAL A 199 13.10 -3.42 -0.21
CA VAL A 199 11.75 -3.97 -0.40
C VAL A 199 11.52 -4.32 -1.86
N LEU A 200 11.97 -3.46 -2.79
CA LEU A 200 11.89 -3.74 -4.23
C LEU A 200 12.70 -5.00 -4.63
N ARG A 201 13.90 -5.16 -4.07
CA ARG A 201 14.73 -6.36 -4.25
C ARG A 201 14.02 -7.62 -3.76
N ARG A 202 13.42 -7.54 -2.57
CA ARG A 202 12.66 -8.65 -1.97
C ARG A 202 11.43 -9.03 -2.80
N VAL A 203 10.72 -8.04 -3.34
CA VAL A 203 9.59 -8.29 -4.25
C VAL A 203 10.04 -9.05 -5.50
N ARG A 204 11.09 -8.58 -6.19
CA ARG A 204 11.61 -9.24 -7.39
C ARG A 204 12.13 -10.64 -7.09
N ALA A 205 12.82 -10.79 -5.96
CA ALA A 205 13.35 -12.06 -5.50
C ALA A 205 12.25 -13.07 -5.17
N LYS A 206 11.15 -12.64 -4.54
CA LYS A 206 10.00 -13.49 -4.25
C LYS A 206 9.34 -13.99 -5.52
N ALA A 207 9.09 -13.09 -6.48
CA ALA A 207 8.51 -13.46 -7.77
C ALA A 207 9.36 -14.51 -8.48
N ALA A 208 10.69 -14.33 -8.50
CA ALA A 208 11.62 -15.31 -9.05
C ALA A 208 11.60 -16.65 -8.29
N PHE A 209 11.59 -16.62 -6.95
CA PHE A 209 11.56 -17.81 -6.12
C PHE A 209 10.28 -18.64 -6.33
N GLU A 210 9.15 -17.97 -6.54
CA GLU A 210 7.84 -18.58 -6.80
C GLU A 210 7.63 -18.96 -8.27
N GLY A 211 8.60 -18.71 -9.16
CA GLY A 211 8.47 -18.96 -10.59
C GLY A 211 7.42 -18.07 -11.28
N ARG A 212 7.13 -16.89 -10.73
CA ARG A 212 6.14 -15.94 -11.25
C ARG A 212 6.82 -14.91 -12.17
N PRO A 213 6.08 -14.35 -13.15
CA PRO A 213 6.56 -13.20 -13.92
C PRO A 213 6.98 -12.05 -13.00
N GLN A 214 8.02 -11.31 -13.41
CA GLN A 214 8.47 -10.15 -12.65
C GLN A 214 7.40 -9.05 -12.69
N PRO A 215 7.00 -8.48 -11.54
CA PRO A 215 6.03 -7.40 -11.51
C PRO A 215 6.62 -6.14 -12.14
N ASP A 216 5.80 -5.40 -12.87
CA ASP A 216 6.15 -4.06 -13.33
C ASP A 216 6.10 -3.08 -12.14
N LEU A 217 7.22 -2.91 -11.45
CA LEU A 217 7.30 -2.05 -10.28
C LEU A 217 7.19 -0.55 -10.60
N ALA A 218 7.21 -0.15 -11.88
CA ALA A 218 6.87 1.20 -12.28
C ALA A 218 5.34 1.42 -12.27
N GLN A 219 4.56 0.35 -12.37
CA GLN A 219 3.11 0.38 -12.24
C GLN A 219 2.72 0.32 -10.75
N PRO A 220 1.99 1.33 -10.24
CA PRO A 220 1.70 1.48 -8.80
C PRO A 220 0.80 0.37 -8.25
N ARG A 221 -0.09 -0.18 -9.09
CA ARG A 221 -0.92 -1.34 -8.74
C ARG A 221 -0.06 -2.59 -8.57
N ALA A 222 0.78 -2.89 -9.56
CA ALA A 222 1.67 -4.05 -9.49
C ALA A 222 2.66 -3.91 -8.33
N LEU A 223 3.15 -2.70 -8.05
CA LEU A 223 3.98 -2.41 -6.89
C LEU A 223 3.25 -2.68 -5.58
N SER A 224 2.03 -2.14 -5.40
CA SER A 224 1.25 -2.32 -4.18
C SER A 224 0.87 -3.78 -3.96
N ASP A 225 0.38 -4.47 -5.00
CA ASP A 225 -0.04 -5.87 -4.94
C ASP A 225 1.17 -6.77 -4.62
N ALA A 226 2.34 -6.46 -5.19
CA ALA A 226 3.55 -7.21 -4.93
C ALA A 226 4.13 -6.94 -3.53
N VAL A 227 3.99 -5.73 -2.98
CA VAL A 227 4.38 -5.40 -1.60
C VAL A 227 3.44 -6.05 -0.58
N ILE A 228 2.14 -6.10 -0.86
CA ILE A 228 1.17 -6.84 -0.02
C ILE A 228 1.50 -8.34 -0.07
N ALA A 229 1.69 -8.88 -1.27
CA ALA A 229 2.02 -10.29 -1.47
C ALA A 229 3.42 -10.68 -0.95
N LEU A 230 4.29 -9.70 -0.68
CA LEU A 230 5.60 -9.93 -0.07
C LEU A 230 5.47 -10.46 1.36
N GLY A 231 4.56 -9.89 2.15
CA GLY A 231 4.42 -10.22 3.57
C GLY A 231 5.78 -10.21 4.30
N THR A 232 6.07 -11.28 5.02
CA THR A 232 7.35 -11.47 5.74
C THR A 232 8.43 -12.17 4.90
N TRP A 233 8.17 -12.52 3.64
CA TRP A 233 9.10 -13.27 2.81
C TRP A 233 10.43 -12.53 2.66
N GLY A 234 11.54 -13.25 2.85
CA GLY A 234 12.88 -12.70 2.77
C GLY A 234 13.34 -11.97 4.03
N GLN A 235 12.55 -11.98 5.11
CA GLN A 235 13.03 -11.58 6.45
C GLN A 235 13.95 -12.64 7.06
N ARG A 236 13.80 -13.91 6.65
CA ARG A 236 14.73 -14.97 7.00
C ARG A 236 15.77 -15.10 5.90
N ALA A 237 16.98 -14.68 6.18
CA ALA A 237 18.11 -14.82 5.27
C ALA A 237 19.38 -15.24 6.03
N VAL A 238 20.27 -15.96 5.35
CA VAL A 238 21.57 -16.35 5.91
C VAL A 238 22.70 -15.82 5.03
N PRO A 239 23.82 -15.37 5.62
CA PRO A 239 24.96 -14.93 4.84
C PRO A 239 25.71 -16.15 4.28
N HIS A 240 26.18 -16.04 3.04
CA HIS A 240 27.09 -16.97 2.38
C HIS A 240 28.32 -16.23 1.87
N LEU A 241 29.51 -16.65 2.29
CA LEU A 241 30.77 -16.12 1.79
C LEU A 241 31.15 -16.87 0.50
N VAL A 242 31.11 -16.16 -0.63
CA VAL A 242 31.39 -16.70 -1.96
C VAL A 242 32.81 -17.28 -2.03
N ARG A 243 32.90 -18.50 -2.54
CA ARG A 243 34.12 -19.28 -2.77
C ARG A 243 34.42 -19.37 -4.28
N PRO A 244 35.67 -19.71 -4.66
CA PRO A 244 36.08 -19.78 -6.08
C PRO A 244 35.23 -20.69 -6.97
N THR A 245 34.59 -21.70 -6.39
CA THR A 245 33.76 -22.67 -7.12
C THR A 245 32.28 -22.30 -7.17
N ASP A 246 31.86 -21.25 -6.47
CA ASP A 246 30.45 -20.90 -6.36
C ASP A 246 29.94 -20.22 -7.62
N THR A 247 28.71 -20.56 -7.97
CA THR A 247 27.90 -19.83 -8.93
C THR A 247 26.53 -19.63 -8.31
N LEU A 248 25.78 -18.60 -8.73
CA LEU A 248 24.42 -18.39 -8.23
C LEU A 248 23.54 -19.65 -8.41
N TRP A 249 23.74 -20.38 -9.51
CA TRP A 249 23.08 -21.67 -9.77
C TRP A 249 23.46 -22.75 -8.74
N ARG A 250 24.77 -22.91 -8.45
CA ARG A 250 25.23 -23.89 -7.45
C ARG A 250 24.73 -23.53 -6.05
N LEU A 251 24.72 -22.24 -5.71
CA LEU A 251 24.17 -21.75 -4.45
C LEU A 251 22.67 -22.05 -4.36
N ALA A 252 21.90 -21.75 -5.40
CA ALA A 252 20.46 -22.06 -5.44
C ALA A 252 20.20 -23.56 -5.31
N LYS A 253 20.98 -24.41 -6.00
CA LYS A 253 20.90 -25.86 -5.85
C LYS A 253 21.26 -26.32 -4.42
N ALA A 254 22.26 -25.71 -3.79
CA ALA A 254 22.68 -26.06 -2.43
C ALA A 254 21.66 -25.63 -1.36
N TYR A 255 21.10 -24.43 -1.47
CA TYR A 255 20.20 -23.83 -0.47
C TYR A 255 18.72 -24.12 -0.69
N TYR A 256 18.29 -24.32 -1.93
CA TYR A 256 16.89 -24.55 -2.30
C TYR A 256 16.65 -25.92 -2.92
N GLY A 257 17.71 -26.63 -3.31
CA GLY A 257 17.60 -27.88 -4.07
C GLY A 257 17.32 -27.72 -5.55
N ASP A 258 17.24 -26.48 -6.01
CA ASP A 258 16.79 -26.11 -7.34
C ASP A 258 17.65 -24.95 -7.85
N GLY A 259 18.44 -25.23 -8.89
CA GLY A 259 19.34 -24.24 -9.48
C GLY A 259 18.61 -23.12 -10.22
N ASP A 260 17.38 -23.37 -10.67
CA ASP A 260 16.57 -22.40 -11.42
C ASP A 260 16.08 -21.26 -10.52
N LYS A 261 16.19 -21.41 -9.19
CA LYS A 261 15.95 -20.35 -8.20
C LYS A 261 17.11 -19.36 -8.05
N MET A 262 18.17 -19.48 -8.85
CA MET A 262 19.26 -18.50 -8.84
C MET A 262 18.83 -17.04 -9.01
N PRO A 263 17.79 -16.68 -9.78
CA PRO A 263 17.38 -15.28 -9.91
C PRO A 263 16.84 -14.71 -8.58
N ALA A 264 16.33 -15.55 -7.68
CA ALA A 264 15.91 -15.10 -6.35
C ALA A 264 17.11 -14.58 -5.54
N ILE A 265 18.25 -15.28 -5.57
CA ILE A 265 19.50 -14.86 -4.90
C ILE A 265 20.02 -13.58 -5.57
N LEU A 266 20.02 -13.54 -6.90
CA LEU A 266 20.46 -12.40 -7.71
C LEU A 266 19.69 -11.12 -7.31
N TYR A 267 18.36 -11.14 -7.41
CA TYR A 267 17.53 -9.97 -7.12
C TYR A 267 17.59 -9.56 -5.65
N PHE A 268 17.64 -10.51 -4.72
CA PHE A 268 17.69 -10.21 -3.28
C PHE A 268 18.96 -9.43 -2.91
N ASN A 269 20.08 -9.76 -3.57
CA ASN A 269 21.37 -9.09 -3.35
C ASN A 269 21.55 -7.83 -4.20
N GLY A 270 20.55 -7.44 -4.99
CA GLY A 270 20.59 -6.24 -5.82
C GLY A 270 21.53 -6.37 -7.01
N LEU A 271 21.81 -7.61 -7.41
CA LEU A 271 22.56 -7.93 -8.60
C LEU A 271 21.64 -7.90 -9.82
N THR A 272 22.25 -7.72 -10.99
CA THR A 272 21.66 -7.84 -12.32
C THR A 272 22.23 -9.06 -13.03
N GLU A 273 21.65 -9.45 -14.15
CA GLU A 273 22.15 -10.59 -14.94
C GLU A 273 23.55 -10.37 -15.51
N SER A 274 23.99 -9.11 -15.61
CA SER A 274 25.35 -8.74 -16.03
C SER A 274 26.37 -8.74 -14.90
N ASP A 275 25.93 -8.81 -13.63
CA ASP A 275 26.85 -8.76 -12.50
C ASP A 275 27.52 -10.10 -12.25
N VAL A 276 28.81 -10.05 -11.93
CA VAL A 276 29.63 -11.22 -11.59
C VAL A 276 29.89 -11.25 -10.09
N ILE A 277 29.59 -12.39 -9.45
CA ILE A 277 29.92 -12.61 -8.05
C ILE A 277 31.42 -12.85 -7.89
N ARG A 278 32.03 -12.32 -6.82
CA ARG A 278 33.49 -12.38 -6.61
C ARG A 278 33.84 -13.16 -5.35
N ASP A 279 35.00 -13.79 -5.35
CA ASP A 279 35.54 -14.47 -4.18
C ASP A 279 35.59 -13.53 -2.97
N GLY A 280 35.11 -14.02 -1.82
CA GLY A 280 35.03 -13.23 -0.59
C GLY A 280 33.83 -12.26 -0.53
N GLN A 281 33.01 -12.15 -1.57
CA GLN A 281 31.74 -11.43 -1.50
C GLN A 281 30.78 -12.15 -0.56
N VAL A 282 30.04 -11.40 0.25
CA VAL A 282 28.93 -11.95 1.06
C VAL A 282 27.64 -11.80 0.27
N LEU A 283 26.95 -12.93 0.04
CA LEU A 283 25.60 -12.97 -0.49
C LEU A 283 24.62 -13.38 0.59
N TRP A 284 23.49 -12.69 0.67
CA TRP A 284 22.38 -13.08 1.52
C TRP A 284 21.47 -14.05 0.77
N ILE A 285 21.24 -15.21 1.37
CA ILE A 285 20.40 -16.25 0.82
C ILE A 285 19.02 -16.15 1.47
N PRO A 286 17.97 -15.68 0.76
CA PRO A 286 16.64 -15.56 1.33
C PRO A 286 15.95 -16.92 1.46
N GLU A 287 15.20 -17.12 2.53
CA GLU A 287 14.36 -18.30 2.78
C GLU A 287 15.04 -19.66 2.53
N PRO A 288 16.26 -19.91 3.06
CA PRO A 288 16.97 -21.15 2.81
C PRO A 288 16.15 -22.35 3.31
N THR A 289 16.02 -23.39 2.51
CA THR A 289 15.33 -24.64 2.91
C THR A 289 16.31 -25.76 3.23
N ARG A 290 17.60 -25.55 2.95
CA ARG A 290 18.70 -26.49 3.17
C ARG A 290 19.92 -25.77 3.77
N PRO A 291 20.89 -26.52 4.34
CA PRO A 291 22.08 -25.93 4.96
C PRO A 291 23.05 -25.21 4.00
N GLY A 292 22.90 -25.37 2.68
CA GLY A 292 23.76 -24.68 1.71
C GLY A 292 25.14 -25.28 1.52
N LEU A 293 25.26 -26.60 1.68
CA LEU A 293 26.52 -27.30 1.42
C LEU A 293 26.76 -27.41 -0.09
N VAL A 294 27.62 -26.54 -0.62
CA VAL A 294 28.12 -26.64 -2.00
C VAL A 294 29.25 -27.67 -2.03
N PRO A 295 29.10 -28.80 -2.76
CA PRO A 295 30.18 -29.78 -2.88
C PRO A 295 31.39 -29.18 -3.60
N PRO A 296 32.63 -29.62 -3.30
CA PRO A 296 33.79 -29.25 -4.09
C PRO A 296 33.63 -29.72 -5.54
N GLU A 297 34.24 -28.99 -6.47
CA GLU A 297 34.25 -29.40 -7.87
C GLU A 297 35.00 -30.73 -8.02
N ARG A 298 34.36 -31.70 -8.68
CA ARG A 298 35.03 -32.97 -9.03
C ARG A 298 35.89 -32.70 -10.26
N ALA A 299 37.17 -33.09 -10.20
CA ALA A 299 38.02 -33.06 -11.37
C ALA A 299 37.36 -33.87 -12.52
N PRO A 300 37.37 -33.37 -13.76
CA PRO A 300 36.88 -34.16 -14.88
C PRO A 300 37.71 -35.43 -15.01
N HIS A 301 37.06 -36.59 -14.95
CA HIS A 301 37.67 -37.87 -15.29
C HIS A 301 37.42 -38.14 -16.77
N GLY A 302 38.42 -37.81 -17.60
CA GLY A 302 38.41 -38.08 -19.04
C GLY A 302 39.69 -37.57 -19.67
N ALA A 303 40.67 -38.45 -19.91
CA ALA A 303 41.77 -38.13 -20.79
C ALA A 303 41.29 -38.29 -22.23
N THR A 304 41.36 -37.24 -23.04
CA THR A 304 41.31 -37.40 -24.50
C THR A 304 42.45 -38.33 -24.91
N SER A 305 42.14 -39.42 -25.62
CA SER A 305 43.17 -40.30 -26.16
C SER A 305 44.10 -39.48 -27.06
N VAL A 306 45.40 -39.57 -26.79
CA VAL A 306 46.43 -38.92 -27.60
C VAL A 306 46.27 -39.42 -29.03
N ARG A 307 46.08 -38.49 -29.98
CA ARG A 307 46.01 -38.79 -31.41
C ARG A 307 47.30 -39.51 -31.83
N PRO A 308 47.25 -40.72 -32.40
CA PRO A 308 48.46 -41.37 -32.87
C PRO A 308 49.13 -40.52 -33.95
N PRO A 309 50.47 -40.49 -34.03
CA PRO A 309 51.17 -39.79 -35.09
C PRO A 309 50.70 -40.34 -36.46
N GLY A 310 50.40 -39.42 -37.38
CA GLY A 310 49.93 -39.75 -38.72
C GLY A 310 50.96 -40.53 -39.55
N PRO A 311 50.53 -41.13 -40.67
CA PRO A 311 51.35 -42.02 -41.51
C PRO A 311 52.55 -41.30 -42.14
#